data_AF-A0A968JPF6-F1
#
_entry.id   AF-A0A968JPF6-F1
#
_cell.length_a   1.000
_cell.length_b   1.000
_cell.length_c   1.000
_cell.angle_alpha   90.00
_cell.angle_beta   90.00
_cell.angle_gamma   90.00
#
_symmetry.space_group_name_H-M   'P 1'
#
loop_
_entity.id
_entity.type
_entity.pdbx_description
1 polymer ?
#
loop_
_entity_poly.entity_id
_entity_poly.type
_entity_poly.pdbx_seq_one_letter_code
_entity_poly.pdbx_strand_id
1 'polypeptide(L)'
;MIKGYTEIGQAIDFLADDSPKTKTVPNYQGKIDFIPNNQFSIPVDSAKVLANGTVPAKFADRIVPEVLWTLDRRYLIKNHVIVFDLLATNNWERPIYFAVTVSSDNYLNLEDYFQVHGLAYRIVPINTKSDYPYVGGIDTEKVYNNLINKFKWGGITDPGIYIDENIERMLYNIRSSFSRLSDELIQEGKLDSARVVMEKCEEVLPNERVPYNIFNLPLVENYFRLGENEKALEMMNKLKNNAYNELDYVVSLEPKFANLLDYEKRLNLHIINELGNIAQTYGVNDLQQEFETKLQEYILALKMPLY
;
A
#
# COMPACT_ATOMS: atom_id res chain seq x y z
N MET A 1 15.62 27.77 -11.98
CA MET A 1 15.92 26.35 -11.75
C MET A 1 16.88 25.88 -12.82
N ILE A 2 17.80 24.99 -12.46
CA ILE A 2 18.68 24.31 -13.42
C ILE A 2 17.80 23.44 -14.35
N LYS A 3 18.19 23.28 -15.61
CA LYS A 3 17.48 22.39 -16.56
C LYS A 3 18.03 20.97 -16.45
N GLY A 4 17.13 19.98 -16.42
CA GLY A 4 17.48 18.56 -16.37
C GLY A 4 17.68 18.02 -14.96
N TYR A 5 18.09 16.77 -14.85
CA TYR A 5 18.31 16.09 -13.58
C TYR A 5 19.66 16.49 -12.96
N THR A 6 19.67 16.70 -11.64
CA THR A 6 20.88 16.88 -10.85
C THR A 6 21.15 15.63 -10.02
N GLU A 7 22.36 15.09 -10.10
CA GLU A 7 22.77 13.97 -9.24
C GLU A 7 22.59 14.36 -7.77
N ILE A 8 21.97 13.47 -6.99
CA ILE A 8 21.57 13.79 -5.61
C ILE A 8 22.76 14.17 -4.71
N GLY A 9 23.95 13.58 -4.97
CA GLY A 9 25.18 13.96 -4.28
C GLY A 9 25.55 15.42 -4.47
N GLN A 10 25.44 15.93 -5.71
CA GLN A 10 25.71 17.33 -6.02
C GLN A 10 24.70 18.27 -5.34
N ALA A 11 23.44 17.84 -5.23
CA ALA A 11 22.41 18.60 -4.52
C ALA A 11 22.70 18.70 -3.01
N ILE A 12 23.18 17.61 -2.40
CA ILE A 12 23.57 17.58 -0.99
C ILE A 12 24.85 18.38 -0.74
N ASP A 13 25.86 18.26 -1.60
CA ASP A 13 27.09 19.07 -1.52
C ASP A 13 26.78 20.57 -1.62
N PHE A 14 25.87 20.96 -2.52
CA PHE A 14 25.40 22.34 -2.63
C PHE A 14 24.72 22.81 -1.33
N LEU A 15 23.87 21.96 -0.75
CA LEU A 15 23.14 22.28 0.47
C LEU A 15 24.10 22.41 1.67
N ALA A 16 25.16 21.59 1.72
CA ALA A 16 26.16 21.59 2.78
C ALA A 16 27.20 22.73 2.68
N ASP A 17 27.38 23.34 1.50
CA ASP A 17 28.27 24.50 1.31
C ASP A 17 27.71 25.73 2.06
N ASP A 18 28.50 26.32 2.96
CA ASP A 18 28.16 27.51 3.76
C ASP A 18 28.51 28.85 3.09
N SER A 19 29.04 28.81 1.87
CA SER A 19 29.41 30.00 1.13
C SER A 19 28.18 30.88 0.78
N PRO A 20 28.34 32.21 0.65
CA PRO A 20 27.20 33.10 0.40
C PRO A 20 26.37 32.73 -0.84
N LYS A 21 27.02 32.16 -1.86
CA LYS A 21 26.42 31.76 -3.15
C LYS A 21 25.42 30.60 -3.04
N THR A 22 25.51 29.76 -2.02
CA THR A 22 24.56 28.65 -1.75
C THR A 22 23.51 29.00 -0.69
N LYS A 23 23.68 30.14 -0.01
CA LYS A 23 22.76 30.62 1.04
C LYS A 23 21.96 31.87 0.65
N THR A 24 22.18 32.43 -0.53
CA THR A 24 21.55 33.67 -0.99
C THR A 24 20.59 33.40 -2.14
N VAL A 25 19.33 33.81 -1.97
CA VAL A 25 18.27 33.68 -2.98
C VAL A 25 17.81 35.09 -3.38
N PRO A 26 17.58 35.37 -4.69
CA PRO A 26 17.04 36.65 -5.13
C PRO A 26 15.75 37.02 -4.39
N ASN A 27 15.63 38.28 -3.98
CA ASN A 27 14.47 38.83 -3.26
C ASN A 27 14.24 38.26 -1.84
N TYR A 28 15.21 37.58 -1.25
CA TYR A 28 15.18 37.17 0.16
C TYR A 28 16.22 37.94 0.98
N GLN A 29 15.76 38.72 1.96
CA GLN A 29 16.63 39.48 2.86
C GLN A 29 17.11 38.57 4.01
N GLY A 30 18.01 37.64 3.72
CA GLY A 30 18.56 36.70 4.70
C GLY A 30 19.37 35.58 4.06
N LYS A 31 19.90 34.69 4.91
CA LYS A 31 20.46 33.41 4.46
C LYS A 31 19.42 32.32 4.56
N ILE A 32 19.28 31.50 3.53
CA ILE A 32 18.38 30.35 3.52
C ILE A 32 19.02 29.19 2.76
N ASP A 33 18.82 27.98 3.29
CA ASP A 33 19.17 26.75 2.60
C ASP A 33 18.19 26.49 1.46
N PHE A 34 18.72 26.24 0.26
CA PHE A 34 17.89 25.90 -0.90
C PHE A 34 18.61 24.90 -1.81
N ILE A 35 17.84 24.25 -2.67
CA ILE A 35 18.36 23.42 -3.75
C ILE A 35 17.87 24.06 -5.07
N PRO A 36 18.75 24.38 -6.02
CA PRO A 36 18.39 25.12 -7.25
C PRO A 36 17.67 24.27 -8.31
N ASN A 37 17.27 23.04 -7.96
CA ASN A 37 16.60 22.08 -8.84
C ASN A 37 15.56 21.27 -8.05
N ASN A 38 14.57 20.71 -8.75
CA ASN A 38 13.60 19.76 -8.21
C ASN A 38 13.60 18.41 -8.94
N GLN A 39 14.48 18.22 -9.93
CA GLN A 39 14.67 16.96 -10.64
C GLN A 39 16.00 16.33 -10.22
N PHE A 40 15.97 15.09 -9.74
CA PHE A 40 17.13 14.43 -9.15
C PHE A 40 17.42 13.07 -9.77
N SER A 41 18.71 12.71 -9.83
CA SER A 41 19.17 11.39 -10.27
C SER A 41 20.07 10.69 -9.25
N ILE A 42 20.05 9.36 -9.28
CA ILE A 42 21.06 8.49 -8.64
C ILE A 42 21.62 7.56 -9.72
N PRO A 43 22.92 7.59 -10.02
CA PRO A 43 23.53 6.67 -10.96
C PRO A 43 23.48 5.22 -10.46
N VAL A 44 23.33 4.28 -11.39
CA VAL A 44 23.20 2.86 -11.08
C VAL A 44 24.37 2.07 -11.66
N ASP A 45 25.12 1.42 -10.78
CA ASP A 45 26.06 0.37 -11.18
C ASP A 45 25.29 -0.96 -11.27
N SER A 46 24.93 -1.36 -12.49
CA SER A 46 24.16 -2.57 -12.76
C SER A 46 24.85 -3.84 -12.25
N ALA A 47 26.19 -3.90 -12.33
CA ALA A 47 26.96 -5.03 -11.83
C ALA A 47 26.89 -5.10 -10.29
N LYS A 48 27.00 -3.96 -9.60
CA LYS A 48 26.90 -3.89 -8.13
C LYS A 48 25.52 -4.30 -7.62
N VAL A 49 24.44 -3.75 -8.21
CA VAL A 49 23.06 -4.01 -7.74
C VAL A 49 22.62 -5.46 -8.02
N LEU A 50 23.17 -6.10 -9.06
CA LEU A 50 23.02 -7.54 -9.30
C LEU A 50 23.84 -8.36 -8.31
N ALA A 51 25.13 -8.05 -8.15
CA ALA A 51 26.05 -8.81 -7.31
C ALA A 51 25.63 -8.83 -5.83
N ASN A 52 25.06 -7.74 -5.32
CA ASN A 52 24.63 -7.64 -3.93
C ASN A 52 23.15 -8.01 -3.68
N GLY A 53 22.43 -8.46 -4.72
CA GLY A 53 21.02 -8.85 -4.60
C GLY A 53 20.06 -7.69 -4.32
N THR A 54 20.44 -6.46 -4.69
CA THR A 54 19.48 -5.34 -4.77
C THR A 54 18.44 -5.61 -5.83
N VAL A 55 18.89 -6.08 -6.99
CA VAL A 55 18.04 -6.56 -8.07
C VAL A 55 18.28 -8.07 -8.25
N PRO A 56 17.26 -8.93 -8.04
CA PRO A 56 17.34 -10.33 -8.39
C PRO A 56 17.65 -10.54 -9.88
N ALA A 57 18.37 -11.61 -10.22
CA ALA A 57 18.77 -11.89 -11.61
C ALA A 57 17.60 -11.95 -12.61
N LYS A 58 16.42 -12.39 -12.16
CA LYS A 58 15.18 -12.42 -12.97
C LYS A 58 14.67 -11.03 -13.41
N PHE A 59 15.20 -9.95 -12.83
CA PHE A 59 14.87 -8.57 -13.18
C PHE A 59 16.07 -7.79 -13.72
N ALA A 60 17.14 -8.48 -14.14
CA ALA A 60 18.37 -7.84 -14.61
C ALA A 60 18.16 -6.95 -15.84
N ASP A 61 17.24 -7.35 -16.73
CA ASP A 61 16.82 -6.64 -17.94
C ASP A 61 16.01 -5.36 -17.64
N ARG A 62 15.50 -5.22 -16.41
CA ARG A 62 14.69 -4.08 -15.98
C ARG A 62 15.49 -3.00 -15.25
N ILE A 63 16.81 -3.19 -15.09
CA ILE A 63 17.67 -2.24 -14.40
C ILE A 63 17.80 -0.96 -15.23
N VAL A 64 17.42 0.18 -14.63
CA VAL A 64 17.63 1.49 -15.25
C VAL A 64 19.07 1.99 -15.01
N PRO A 65 19.67 2.75 -15.94
CA PRO A 65 21.01 3.30 -15.75
C PRO A 65 21.06 4.37 -14.64
N GLU A 66 19.94 5.05 -14.39
CA GLU A 66 19.80 6.05 -13.34
C GLU A 66 18.38 5.98 -12.76
N VAL A 67 18.26 6.14 -11.43
CA VAL A 67 16.97 6.40 -10.79
C VAL A 67 16.67 7.89 -10.93
N LEU A 68 15.56 8.22 -11.60
CA LEU A 68 15.19 9.59 -11.93
C LEU A 68 13.85 9.94 -11.28
N TRP A 69 13.79 11.02 -10.49
CA TRP A 69 12.54 11.50 -9.89
C TRP A 69 12.44 13.03 -9.89
N THR A 70 11.22 13.54 -9.77
CA THR A 70 10.95 14.98 -9.68
C THR A 70 10.10 15.23 -8.45
N LEU A 71 10.51 16.19 -7.62
CA LEU A 71 9.73 16.65 -6.49
C LEU A 71 8.71 17.71 -6.92
N ASP A 72 7.45 17.48 -6.57
CA ASP A 72 6.37 18.47 -6.70
C ASP A 72 6.09 19.17 -5.37
N ARG A 73 7.12 19.81 -4.81
CA ARG A 73 7.01 20.57 -3.55
C ARG A 73 7.95 21.77 -3.51
N ARG A 74 7.58 22.75 -2.69
CA ARG A 74 8.32 24.02 -2.56
C ARG A 74 9.37 24.03 -1.46
N TYR A 75 9.29 23.12 -0.51
CA TYR A 75 10.19 23.08 0.64
C TYR A 75 10.48 21.63 1.07
N LEU A 76 11.64 21.44 1.68
CA LEU A 76 12.05 20.20 2.35
C LEU A 76 12.20 20.49 3.85
N ILE A 77 11.81 19.53 4.67
CA ILE A 77 12.08 19.53 6.11
C ILE A 77 13.25 18.57 6.39
N LYS A 78 13.81 18.63 7.61
CA LYS A 78 15.08 17.96 7.94
C LYS A 78 15.09 16.46 7.66
N ASN A 79 13.99 15.75 7.93
CA ASN A 79 13.85 14.32 7.60
C ASN A 79 13.98 14.05 6.09
N HIS A 80 13.47 14.92 5.22
CA HIS A 80 13.63 14.74 3.76
C HIS A 80 15.08 14.94 3.32
N VAL A 81 15.76 15.93 3.90
CA VAL A 81 17.19 16.17 3.63
C VAL A 81 18.05 14.99 4.09
N ILE A 82 17.72 14.37 5.23
CA ILE A 82 18.39 13.16 5.71
C ILE A 82 18.20 11.99 4.74
N VAL A 83 17.00 11.82 4.17
CA VAL A 83 16.77 10.79 3.15
C VAL A 83 17.60 11.06 1.89
N PHE A 84 17.70 12.31 1.46
CA PHE A 84 18.54 12.69 0.31
C PHE A 84 20.02 12.41 0.56
N ASP A 85 20.53 12.75 1.74
CA ASP A 85 21.91 12.46 2.15
C ASP A 85 22.18 10.94 2.20
N LEU A 86 21.23 10.17 2.73
CA LEU A 86 21.32 8.72 2.75
C LEU A 86 21.36 8.15 1.33
N LEU A 87 20.52 8.64 0.41
CA LEU A 87 20.53 8.24 -1.00
C LEU A 87 21.85 8.59 -1.70
N ALA A 88 22.37 9.80 -1.44
CA ALA A 88 23.62 10.29 -2.02
C ALA A 88 24.85 9.52 -1.58
N THR A 89 24.91 9.10 -0.32
CA THR A 89 26.12 8.49 0.28
C THR A 89 26.10 6.97 0.27
N ASN A 90 24.93 6.34 0.10
CA ASN A 90 24.79 4.88 0.21
C ASN A 90 25.47 4.10 -0.92
N ASN A 91 25.61 4.66 -2.14
CA ASN A 91 26.26 4.00 -3.29
C ASN A 91 25.76 2.55 -3.53
N TRP A 92 24.48 2.27 -3.28
CA TRP A 92 23.88 0.92 -3.34
C TRP A 92 24.52 -0.12 -2.41
N GLU A 93 25.23 0.28 -1.35
CA GLU A 93 25.90 -0.64 -0.42
C GLU A 93 24.95 -1.26 0.60
N ARG A 94 24.00 -0.47 1.09
CA ARG A 94 22.99 -0.92 2.06
C ARG A 94 21.58 -0.83 1.46
N PRO A 95 20.70 -1.78 1.77
CA PRO A 95 19.29 -1.66 1.42
C PRO A 95 18.65 -0.44 2.11
N ILE A 96 17.91 0.36 1.35
CA ILE A 96 17.11 1.48 1.87
C ILE A 96 15.65 1.06 1.80
N TYR A 97 14.96 1.15 2.92
CA TYR A 97 13.56 0.76 3.05
C TYR A 97 12.70 1.88 3.62
N PHE A 98 11.47 1.97 3.13
CA PHE A 98 10.38 2.76 3.69
C PHE A 98 9.35 1.80 4.31
N ALA A 99 8.82 2.15 5.48
CA ALA A 99 7.70 1.40 6.04
C ALA A 99 6.43 1.68 5.22
N VAL A 100 5.57 0.68 5.04
CA VAL A 100 4.32 0.84 4.27
C VAL A 100 3.32 1.79 4.93
N THR A 101 3.54 2.13 6.20
CA THR A 101 2.64 2.91 7.05
C THR A 101 2.99 4.40 7.12
N VAL A 102 4.10 4.84 6.55
CA VAL A 102 4.41 6.29 6.50
C VAL A 102 3.58 6.96 5.41
N SER A 103 3.29 8.25 5.58
CA SER A 103 2.57 9.02 4.57
C SER A 103 3.38 9.14 3.28
N SER A 104 2.69 9.22 2.15
CA SER A 104 3.33 9.38 0.84
C SER A 104 4.20 10.64 0.71
N ASP A 105 3.94 11.69 1.52
CA ASP A 105 4.83 12.87 1.58
C ASP A 105 6.29 12.51 1.94
N ASN A 106 6.49 11.40 2.66
CA ASN A 106 7.81 10.91 3.04
C ASN A 106 8.47 10.04 1.96
N TYR A 107 7.75 9.62 0.91
CA TYR A 107 8.30 8.81 -0.18
C TYR A 107 9.11 9.62 -1.18
N LEU A 108 8.97 10.96 -1.18
CA LEU A 108 9.76 11.86 -2.00
C LEU A 108 9.64 11.58 -3.51
N ASN A 109 8.48 11.13 -3.97
CA ASN A 109 8.19 10.77 -5.37
C ASN A 109 9.07 9.61 -5.89
N LEU A 110 9.53 8.71 -5.00
CA LEU A 110 10.33 7.53 -5.32
C LEU A 110 9.48 6.25 -5.43
N GLU A 111 8.16 6.34 -5.32
CA GLU A 111 7.21 5.23 -5.31
C GLU A 111 7.40 4.28 -6.50
N ASP A 112 7.69 4.82 -7.69
CA ASP A 112 7.91 4.02 -8.90
C ASP A 112 9.22 3.20 -8.87
N TYR A 113 10.10 3.47 -7.91
CA TYR A 113 11.32 2.70 -7.66
C TYR A 113 11.21 1.84 -6.40
N PHE A 114 10.01 1.75 -5.81
CA PHE A 114 9.77 0.86 -4.69
C PHE A 114 9.53 -0.56 -5.16
N GLN A 115 10.04 -1.52 -4.40
CA GLN A 115 9.69 -2.92 -4.49
C GLN A 115 9.24 -3.42 -3.12
N VAL A 116 8.01 -3.88 -3.01
CA VAL A 116 7.46 -4.38 -1.75
C VAL A 116 8.09 -5.72 -1.37
N HIS A 117 8.56 -5.82 -0.13
CA HIS A 117 9.17 -7.03 0.46
C HIS A 117 8.38 -7.54 1.69
N GLY A 118 7.06 -7.29 1.72
CA GLY A 118 6.17 -7.54 2.86
C GLY A 118 5.67 -6.19 3.40
N LEU A 119 6.02 -5.86 4.64
CA LEU A 119 5.61 -4.61 5.30
C LEU A 119 6.58 -3.43 5.08
N ALA A 120 7.44 -3.52 4.07
CA ALA A 120 8.37 -2.45 3.72
C ALA A 120 8.60 -2.38 2.20
N TYR A 121 8.80 -1.17 1.72
CA TYR A 121 9.18 -0.84 0.34
C TYR A 121 10.69 -0.65 0.26
N ARG A 122 11.39 -1.48 -0.51
CA ARG A 122 12.81 -1.28 -0.82
C ARG A 122 12.96 -0.36 -2.01
N ILE A 123 13.89 0.59 -1.97
CA ILE A 123 14.32 1.27 -3.21
C ILE A 123 15.16 0.30 -4.04
N VAL A 124 14.77 0.12 -5.31
CA VAL A 124 15.50 -0.65 -6.31
C VAL A 124 15.58 0.15 -7.62
N PRO A 125 16.63 -0.02 -8.45
CA PRO A 125 16.77 0.67 -9.72
C PRO A 125 15.93 -0.01 -10.82
N ILE A 126 14.64 -0.22 -10.55
CA ILE A 126 13.65 -0.72 -11.49
C ILE A 126 12.50 0.26 -11.46
N ASN A 127 12.18 0.86 -12.62
CA ASN A 127 10.99 1.69 -12.73
C ASN A 127 9.77 0.78 -12.93
N THR A 128 8.91 0.73 -11.92
CA THR A 128 7.60 0.08 -11.98
C THR A 128 6.56 1.12 -11.61
N LYS A 129 5.76 1.52 -12.59
CA LYS A 129 4.69 2.50 -12.38
C LYS A 129 3.80 2.06 -11.22
N SER A 130 3.70 2.91 -10.20
CA SER A 130 2.73 2.74 -9.12
C SER A 130 1.34 2.98 -9.68
N ASP A 131 0.42 2.07 -9.41
CA ASP A 131 -0.97 2.18 -9.84
C ASP A 131 -1.89 1.85 -8.69
N TYR A 132 -2.90 2.69 -8.44
CA TYR A 132 -3.77 2.52 -7.28
C TYR A 132 -4.50 1.17 -7.39
N PRO A 133 -4.50 0.33 -6.33
CA PRO A 133 -4.09 0.61 -4.95
C PRO A 133 -2.63 0.26 -4.59
N TYR A 134 -1.81 -0.21 -5.53
CA TYR A 134 -0.47 -0.72 -5.28
C TYR A 134 0.65 0.29 -5.54
N VAL A 135 1.51 0.48 -4.54
CA VAL A 135 2.72 1.31 -4.65
C VAL A 135 3.90 0.46 -5.13
N GLY A 136 4.59 0.94 -6.17
CA GLY A 136 5.78 0.32 -6.76
C GLY A 136 5.56 -1.12 -7.26
N GLY A 137 6.65 -1.84 -7.51
CA GLY A 137 6.64 -3.24 -7.90
C GLY A 137 6.62 -4.22 -6.72
N ILE A 138 6.57 -5.52 -7.02
CA ILE A 138 6.61 -6.61 -6.05
C ILE A 138 7.64 -7.67 -6.47
N ASP A 139 8.38 -8.22 -5.51
CA ASP A 139 9.19 -9.43 -5.70
C ASP A 139 8.46 -10.61 -5.05
N THR A 140 7.59 -11.28 -5.82
CA THR A 140 6.68 -12.33 -5.33
C THR A 140 7.39 -13.42 -4.55
N GLU A 141 8.54 -13.91 -5.03
CA GLU A 141 9.34 -14.93 -4.33
C GLU A 141 9.83 -14.46 -2.97
N LYS A 142 10.32 -13.22 -2.88
CA LYS A 142 10.82 -12.68 -1.61
C LYS A 142 9.67 -12.42 -0.64
N VAL A 143 8.57 -11.83 -1.11
CA VAL A 143 7.38 -11.59 -0.27
C VAL A 143 6.78 -12.90 0.19
N TYR A 144 6.64 -13.89 -0.70
CA TYR A 144 6.17 -15.24 -0.36
C TYR A 144 7.04 -15.87 0.73
N ASN A 145 8.36 -15.89 0.55
CA ASN A 145 9.26 -16.44 1.56
C ASN A 145 9.18 -15.69 2.89
N ASN A 146 9.01 -14.37 2.84
CA ASN A 146 8.86 -13.56 4.05
C ASN A 146 7.57 -13.88 4.80
N LEU A 147 6.42 -13.83 4.12
CA LEU A 147 5.11 -14.06 4.74
C LEU A 147 4.94 -15.52 5.17
N ILE A 148 5.30 -16.48 4.33
CA ILE A 148 5.02 -17.90 4.61
C ILE A 148 6.05 -18.51 5.56
N ASN A 149 7.34 -18.18 5.41
CA ASN A 149 8.40 -18.92 6.10
C ASN A 149 9.13 -18.13 7.21
N LYS A 150 9.09 -16.79 7.20
CA LYS A 150 9.92 -15.98 8.12
C LYS A 150 9.12 -15.18 9.14
N PHE A 151 7.98 -14.62 8.74
CA PHE A 151 7.19 -13.77 9.61
C PHE A 151 6.62 -14.57 10.78
N LYS A 152 6.51 -13.89 11.92
CA LYS A 152 5.93 -14.44 13.14
C LYS A 152 4.72 -13.60 13.51
N TRP A 153 3.60 -14.27 13.74
CA TRP A 153 2.29 -13.63 13.84
C TRP A 153 1.81 -13.35 15.27
N GLY A 154 2.70 -13.47 16.26
CA GLY A 154 2.53 -12.83 17.56
C GLY A 154 1.21 -13.10 18.32
N GLY A 155 0.66 -14.31 18.23
CA GLY A 155 -0.52 -14.71 19.02
C GLY A 155 -1.84 -14.07 18.59
N ILE A 156 -1.93 -13.45 17.40
CA ILE A 156 -3.17 -12.81 16.90
C ILE A 156 -4.41 -13.71 17.06
N THR A 157 -4.24 -15.01 16.82
CA THR A 157 -5.31 -16.01 16.89
C THR A 157 -5.70 -16.44 18.31
N ASP A 158 -4.94 -16.04 19.35
CA ASP A 158 -5.24 -16.39 20.75
C ASP A 158 -6.42 -15.56 21.27
N PRO A 159 -7.57 -16.19 21.63
CA PRO A 159 -8.74 -15.47 22.15
C PRO A 159 -8.48 -14.74 23.47
N GLY A 160 -7.43 -15.10 24.22
CA GLY A 160 -7.03 -14.43 25.46
C GLY A 160 -6.30 -13.10 25.25
N ILE A 161 -5.91 -12.78 24.02
CA ILE A 161 -5.25 -11.51 23.68
C ILE A 161 -6.30 -10.50 23.22
N TYR A 162 -6.33 -9.33 23.85
CA TYR A 162 -7.16 -8.21 23.40
C TYR A 162 -6.47 -7.48 22.25
N ILE A 163 -7.17 -7.35 21.12
CA ILE A 163 -6.73 -6.58 19.95
C ILE A 163 -7.46 -5.24 20.03
N ASP A 164 -6.77 -4.18 20.41
CA ASP A 164 -7.33 -2.83 20.36
C ASP A 164 -7.33 -2.27 18.93
N GLU A 165 -8.09 -1.19 18.71
CA GLU A 165 -8.26 -0.54 17.41
C GLU A 165 -6.92 -0.21 16.72
N ASN A 166 -5.88 0.20 17.46
CA ASN A 166 -4.59 0.55 16.84
C ASN A 166 -3.88 -0.71 16.32
N ILE A 167 -3.91 -1.80 17.09
CA ILE A 167 -3.35 -3.08 16.65
C ILE A 167 -4.13 -3.59 15.46
N GLU A 168 -5.45 -3.56 15.51
CA GLU A 168 -6.33 -3.99 14.41
C GLU A 168 -5.98 -3.26 13.10
N ARG A 169 -5.82 -1.93 13.15
CA ARG A 169 -5.41 -1.12 12.00
C ARG A 169 -4.04 -1.50 11.45
N MET A 170 -3.11 -1.90 12.31
CA MET A 170 -1.80 -2.40 11.87
C MET A 170 -1.92 -3.76 11.16
N LEU A 171 -2.82 -4.64 11.61
CA LEU A 171 -3.06 -5.95 11.01
C LEU A 171 -3.67 -5.86 9.61
N TYR A 172 -4.37 -4.77 9.28
CA TYR A 172 -4.84 -4.52 7.91
C TYR A 172 -3.71 -4.41 6.88
N ASN A 173 -2.53 -3.89 7.27
CA ASN A 173 -1.36 -3.85 6.38
C ASN A 173 -0.83 -5.26 6.08
N ILE A 174 -0.93 -6.17 7.05
CA ILE A 174 -0.58 -7.58 6.87
C ILE A 174 -1.55 -8.23 5.89
N ARG A 175 -2.87 -8.03 6.08
CA ARG A 175 -3.90 -8.52 5.16
C ARG A 175 -3.69 -8.02 3.74
N SER A 176 -3.40 -6.74 3.58
CA SER A 176 -3.12 -6.13 2.28
C SER A 176 -1.87 -6.72 1.62
N SER A 177 -0.86 -7.10 2.42
CA SER A 177 0.35 -7.76 1.91
C SER A 177 0.05 -9.17 1.38
N PHE A 178 -0.79 -9.94 2.08
CA PHE A 178 -1.26 -11.23 1.59
C PHE A 178 -2.10 -11.08 0.32
N SER A 179 -3.03 -10.14 0.31
CA SER A 179 -3.92 -9.86 -0.82
C SER A 179 -3.17 -9.48 -2.09
N ARG A 180 -2.23 -8.53 -1.98
CA ARG A 180 -1.37 -8.14 -3.10
C ARG A 180 -0.51 -9.29 -3.61
N LEU A 181 0.05 -10.11 -2.70
CA LEU A 181 0.86 -11.26 -3.11
C LEU A 181 0.01 -12.31 -3.83
N SER A 182 -1.19 -12.62 -3.35
CA SER A 182 -2.04 -13.62 -4.00
C SER A 182 -2.51 -13.15 -5.37
N ASP A 183 -2.87 -11.88 -5.52
CA ASP A 183 -3.22 -11.28 -6.81
C ASP A 183 -2.06 -11.41 -7.82
N GLU A 184 -0.86 -10.99 -7.45
CA GLU A 184 0.31 -11.08 -8.33
C GLU A 184 0.65 -12.54 -8.68
N LEU A 185 0.57 -13.47 -7.72
CA LEU A 185 0.80 -14.88 -8.00
C LEU A 185 -0.24 -15.47 -8.96
N ILE A 186 -1.50 -15.03 -8.90
CA ILE A 186 -2.52 -15.42 -9.88
C ILE A 186 -2.17 -14.86 -11.25
N GLN A 187 -1.76 -13.60 -11.34
CA GLN A 187 -1.33 -12.97 -12.60
C GLN A 187 -0.10 -13.67 -13.21
N GLU A 188 0.85 -14.13 -12.38
CA GLU A 188 2.00 -14.94 -12.78
C GLU A 188 1.63 -16.40 -13.12
N GLY A 189 0.38 -16.84 -12.95
CA GLY A 189 -0.07 -18.21 -13.17
C GLY A 189 0.37 -19.22 -12.09
N LYS A 190 0.91 -18.74 -10.96
CA LYS A 190 1.36 -19.56 -9.82
C LYS A 190 0.21 -19.87 -8.86
N LEU A 191 -0.83 -20.51 -9.38
CA LEU A 191 -2.10 -20.70 -8.68
C LEU A 191 -1.96 -21.46 -7.35
N ASP A 192 -1.13 -22.50 -7.30
CA ASP A 192 -0.92 -23.27 -6.06
C ASP A 192 -0.26 -22.44 -4.96
N SER A 193 0.69 -21.57 -5.32
CA SER A 193 1.30 -20.63 -4.37
C SER A 193 0.30 -19.59 -3.90
N ALA A 194 -0.55 -19.08 -4.79
CA ALA A 194 -1.61 -18.14 -4.43
C ALA A 194 -2.60 -18.76 -3.43
N ARG A 195 -3.01 -20.02 -3.61
CA ARG A 195 -3.86 -20.74 -2.63
C ARG A 195 -3.24 -20.80 -1.25
N VAL A 196 -1.96 -21.19 -1.16
CA VAL A 196 -1.22 -21.23 0.11
C VAL A 196 -1.19 -19.85 0.78
N VAL A 197 -0.99 -18.78 0.01
CA VAL A 197 -0.99 -17.39 0.53
C VAL A 197 -2.36 -17.00 1.06
N MET A 198 -3.43 -17.33 0.33
CA MET A 198 -4.81 -17.05 0.73
C MET A 198 -5.18 -17.81 2.02
N GLU A 199 -4.89 -19.10 2.08
CA GLU A 199 -5.13 -19.93 3.27
C GLU A 199 -4.35 -19.44 4.48
N LYS A 200 -3.08 -19.05 4.27
CA LYS A 200 -2.27 -18.49 5.35
C LYS A 200 -2.81 -17.16 5.86
N CYS A 201 -3.38 -16.33 4.99
CA CYS A 201 -4.02 -15.08 5.40
C CYS A 201 -5.18 -15.34 6.36
N GLU A 202 -6.05 -16.31 6.05
CA GLU A 202 -7.20 -16.64 6.91
C GLU A 202 -6.78 -17.33 8.21
N GLU A 203 -5.76 -18.18 8.18
CA GLU A 203 -5.18 -18.78 9.39
C GLU A 203 -4.67 -17.71 10.35
N VAL A 204 -3.99 -16.68 9.82
CA VAL A 204 -3.33 -15.64 10.62
C VAL A 204 -4.28 -14.53 11.06
N LEU A 205 -5.21 -14.14 10.19
CA LEU A 205 -6.11 -13.00 10.38
C LEU A 205 -7.59 -13.40 10.24
N PRO A 206 -8.08 -14.40 11.02
CA PRO A 206 -9.45 -14.86 10.90
C PRO A 206 -10.45 -13.76 11.31
N ASN A 207 -11.63 -13.78 10.70
CA ASN A 207 -12.67 -12.76 10.91
C ASN A 207 -13.06 -12.58 12.40
N GLU A 208 -13.04 -13.66 13.16
CA GLU A 208 -13.43 -13.69 14.57
C GLU A 208 -12.44 -12.95 15.48
N ARG A 209 -11.21 -12.73 15.00
CA ARG A 209 -10.13 -12.04 15.73
C ARG A 209 -9.84 -10.68 15.12
N VAL A 210 -9.85 -10.60 13.80
CA VAL A 210 -9.62 -9.39 13.03
C VAL A 210 -10.75 -9.29 12.01
N PRO A 211 -11.85 -8.60 12.33
CA PRO A 211 -13.01 -8.49 11.45
C PRO A 211 -12.62 -8.17 10.00
N TYR A 212 -13.29 -8.86 9.08
CA TYR A 212 -13.13 -8.63 7.65
C TYR A 212 -13.74 -7.27 7.30
N ASN A 213 -13.03 -6.50 6.48
CA ASN A 213 -13.44 -5.16 6.04
C ASN A 213 -13.07 -4.96 4.56
N ILE A 214 -13.01 -3.70 4.10
CA ILE A 214 -12.66 -3.35 2.72
C ILE A 214 -11.40 -4.05 2.18
N PHE A 215 -10.39 -4.34 3.01
CA PHE A 215 -9.15 -5.01 2.59
C PHE A 215 -9.32 -6.48 2.22
N ASN A 216 -10.48 -7.08 2.49
CA ASN A 216 -10.83 -8.43 2.09
C ASN A 216 -11.56 -8.49 0.73
N LEU A 217 -12.01 -7.37 0.15
CA LEU A 217 -12.69 -7.39 -1.16
C LEU A 217 -11.82 -8.04 -2.26
N PRO A 218 -10.52 -7.71 -2.40
CA PRO A 218 -9.70 -8.37 -3.42
C PRO A 218 -9.42 -9.84 -3.07
N LEU A 219 -9.49 -10.23 -1.79
CA LEU A 219 -9.36 -11.64 -1.38
C LEU A 219 -10.57 -12.46 -1.83
N VAL A 220 -11.79 -11.91 -1.73
CA VAL A 220 -13.00 -12.56 -2.27
C VAL A 220 -12.85 -12.82 -3.77
N GLU A 221 -12.42 -11.79 -4.51
CA GLU A 221 -12.20 -11.92 -5.95
C GLU A 221 -11.10 -12.92 -6.28
N ASN A 222 -9.99 -12.91 -5.53
CA ASN A 222 -8.91 -13.87 -5.72
C ASN A 222 -9.36 -15.32 -5.48
N TYR A 223 -10.26 -15.58 -4.53
CA TYR A 223 -10.83 -16.92 -4.38
C TYR A 223 -11.66 -17.36 -5.58
N PHE A 224 -12.49 -16.46 -6.15
CA PHE A 224 -13.19 -16.77 -7.39
C PHE A 224 -12.22 -17.02 -8.55
N ARG A 225 -11.17 -16.20 -8.71
CA ARG A 225 -10.13 -16.38 -9.74
C ARG A 225 -9.36 -17.69 -9.61
N LEU A 226 -9.25 -18.21 -8.38
CA LEU A 226 -8.64 -19.52 -8.09
C LEU A 226 -9.62 -20.69 -8.29
N GLY A 227 -10.89 -20.42 -8.59
CA GLY A 227 -11.96 -21.42 -8.70
C GLY A 227 -12.49 -21.94 -7.36
N GLU A 228 -12.14 -21.29 -6.25
CA GLU A 228 -12.56 -21.68 -4.90
C GLU A 228 -13.85 -20.96 -4.50
N ASN A 229 -14.91 -21.18 -5.30
CA ASN A 229 -16.18 -20.46 -5.18
C ASN A 229 -16.82 -20.58 -3.80
N GLU A 230 -16.74 -21.75 -3.14
CA GLU A 230 -17.28 -21.93 -1.79
C GLU A 230 -16.59 -21.02 -0.77
N LYS A 231 -15.26 -20.93 -0.80
CA LYS A 231 -14.50 -20.02 0.08
C LYS A 231 -14.76 -18.56 -0.26
N ALA A 232 -14.89 -18.22 -1.55
CA ALA A 232 -15.25 -16.87 -1.97
C ALA A 232 -16.60 -16.45 -1.39
N LEU A 233 -17.61 -17.32 -1.48
CA LEU A 233 -18.94 -17.09 -0.92
C LEU A 233 -18.94 -17.04 0.61
N GLU A 234 -18.12 -17.85 1.29
CA GLU A 234 -17.96 -17.78 2.74
C GLU A 234 -17.40 -16.42 3.18
N MET A 235 -16.30 -15.96 2.56
CA MET A 235 -15.69 -14.67 2.86
C MET A 235 -16.62 -13.51 2.52
N MET A 236 -17.32 -13.59 1.38
CA MET A 236 -18.34 -12.62 0.98
C MET A 236 -19.46 -12.52 2.03
N ASN A 237 -19.94 -13.64 2.57
CA ASN A 237 -20.95 -13.64 3.62
C ASN A 237 -20.42 -13.05 4.94
N LYS A 238 -19.17 -13.31 5.32
CA LYS A 238 -18.56 -12.67 6.50
C LYS A 238 -18.47 -11.15 6.33
N LEU A 239 -18.01 -10.68 5.18
CA LEU A 239 -17.96 -9.25 4.85
C LEU A 239 -19.35 -8.59 4.85
N LYS A 240 -20.31 -9.25 4.21
CA LYS A 240 -21.72 -8.83 4.21
C LYS A 240 -22.23 -8.63 5.63
N ASN A 241 -22.08 -9.64 6.47
CA ASN A 241 -22.60 -9.60 7.84
C ASN A 241 -21.93 -8.51 8.67
N ASN A 242 -20.61 -8.30 8.53
CA ASN A 242 -19.91 -7.22 9.22
C ASN A 242 -20.45 -5.84 8.78
N ALA A 243 -20.63 -5.63 7.46
CA ALA A 243 -21.13 -4.37 6.93
C ALA A 243 -22.59 -4.10 7.32
N TYR A 244 -23.45 -5.12 7.28
CA TYR A 244 -24.84 -5.01 7.70
C TYR A 244 -24.95 -4.71 9.19
N ASN A 245 -24.20 -5.40 10.04
CA ASN A 245 -24.21 -5.16 11.49
C ASN A 245 -23.80 -3.72 11.82
N GLU A 246 -22.78 -3.19 11.16
CA GLU A 246 -22.33 -1.80 11.37
C GLU A 246 -23.39 -0.80 10.91
N LEU A 247 -23.99 -0.99 9.73
CA LEU A 247 -25.03 -0.10 9.24
C LEU A 247 -26.31 -0.18 10.05
N ASP A 248 -26.73 -1.38 10.48
CA ASP A 248 -27.87 -1.59 11.37
C ASP A 248 -27.65 -0.88 12.71
N TYR A 249 -26.43 -0.97 13.26
CA TYR A 249 -26.05 -0.22 14.45
C TYR A 249 -26.18 1.28 14.22
N VAL A 250 -25.61 1.82 13.14
CA VAL A 250 -25.69 3.25 12.83
C VAL A 250 -27.14 3.72 12.63
N VAL A 251 -27.99 2.92 11.97
CA VAL A 251 -29.43 3.21 11.79
C VAL A 251 -30.17 3.22 13.13
N SER A 252 -29.77 2.39 14.10
CA SER A 252 -30.39 2.34 15.42
C SER A 252 -30.10 3.56 16.30
N LEU A 253 -29.08 4.36 15.95
CA LEU A 253 -28.65 5.51 16.75
C LEU A 253 -29.57 6.73 16.56
N GLU A 254 -29.62 7.58 17.59
CA GLU A 254 -30.21 8.90 17.45
C GLU A 254 -29.46 9.70 16.36
N PRO A 255 -30.16 10.57 15.58
CA PRO A 255 -29.56 11.29 14.46
C PRO A 255 -28.27 12.05 14.81
N LYS A 256 -28.18 12.61 16.02
CA LYS A 256 -27.00 13.36 16.49
C LYS A 256 -25.73 12.50 16.57
N PHE A 257 -25.87 11.20 16.87
CA PHE A 257 -24.74 10.26 16.94
C PHE A 257 -24.48 9.63 15.57
N ALA A 258 -25.54 9.21 14.87
CA ALA A 258 -25.40 8.67 13.51
C ALA A 258 -24.67 9.66 12.59
N ASN A 259 -24.90 10.97 12.71
CA ASN A 259 -24.25 11.99 11.89
C ASN A 259 -22.73 12.11 12.11
N LEU A 260 -22.18 11.56 13.21
CA LEU A 260 -20.74 11.55 13.46
C LEU A 260 -20.03 10.40 12.73
N LEU A 261 -20.76 9.40 12.27
CA LEU A 261 -20.24 8.16 11.69
C LEU A 261 -20.27 8.15 10.15
N ASP A 262 -20.01 9.31 9.56
CA ASP A 262 -20.14 9.53 8.12
C ASP A 262 -19.08 8.75 7.30
N TYR A 263 -17.91 8.51 7.91
CA TYR A 263 -16.89 7.65 7.33
C TYR A 263 -17.33 6.19 7.31
N GLU A 264 -17.80 5.67 8.45
CA GLU A 264 -18.23 4.29 8.64
C GLU A 264 -19.42 3.96 7.74
N LYS A 265 -20.39 4.87 7.62
CA LYS A 265 -21.51 4.73 6.67
C LYS A 265 -21.02 4.55 5.25
N ARG A 266 -20.20 5.48 4.75
CA ARG A 266 -19.70 5.42 3.37
C ARG A 266 -18.87 4.18 3.11
N LEU A 267 -18.02 3.81 4.07
CA LEU A 267 -17.17 2.63 3.97
C LEU A 267 -18.02 1.36 3.83
N ASN A 268 -19.01 1.16 4.69
CA ASN A 268 -19.82 -0.05 4.67
C ASN A 268 -20.79 -0.09 3.48
N LEU A 269 -21.34 1.05 3.07
CA LEU A 269 -22.12 1.15 1.83
C LEU A 269 -21.25 0.81 0.60
N HIS A 270 -20.01 1.29 0.57
CA HIS A 270 -19.06 0.95 -0.49
C HIS A 270 -18.73 -0.55 -0.49
N ILE A 271 -18.52 -1.17 0.68
CA ILE A 271 -18.32 -2.63 0.77
C ILE A 271 -19.51 -3.39 0.16
N ILE A 272 -20.75 -3.02 0.51
CA ILE A 272 -21.95 -3.68 -0.05
C ILE A 272 -22.01 -3.51 -1.58
N ASN A 273 -21.73 -2.31 -2.08
CA ASN A 273 -21.69 -2.04 -3.52
C ASN A 273 -20.66 -2.92 -4.23
N GLU A 274 -19.43 -3.01 -3.70
CA GLU A 274 -18.38 -3.83 -4.31
C GLU A 274 -18.69 -5.33 -4.20
N LEU A 275 -19.30 -5.80 -3.12
CA LEU A 275 -19.78 -7.18 -3.05
C LEU A 275 -20.85 -7.45 -4.11
N GLY A 276 -21.73 -6.49 -4.40
CA GLY A 276 -22.68 -6.53 -5.51
C GLY A 276 -21.99 -6.65 -6.87
N ASN A 277 -20.98 -5.82 -7.13
CA ASN A 277 -20.18 -5.87 -8.36
C ASN A 277 -19.46 -7.20 -8.55
N ILE A 278 -18.86 -7.74 -7.48
CA ILE A 278 -18.19 -9.05 -7.49
C ILE A 278 -19.23 -10.15 -7.74
N ALA A 279 -20.37 -10.13 -7.03
CA ALA A 279 -21.44 -11.12 -7.21
C ALA A 279 -21.95 -11.12 -8.66
N GLN A 280 -22.15 -9.94 -9.26
CA GLN A 280 -22.52 -9.81 -10.67
C GLN A 280 -21.45 -10.40 -11.60
N THR A 281 -20.18 -10.04 -11.38
CA THR A 281 -19.04 -10.48 -12.21
C THR A 281 -18.91 -12.00 -12.25
N TYR A 282 -19.17 -12.66 -11.12
CA TYR A 282 -19.06 -14.12 -10.98
C TYR A 282 -20.41 -14.86 -11.06
N GLY A 283 -21.49 -14.18 -11.44
CA GLY A 283 -22.80 -14.78 -11.72
C GLY A 283 -23.58 -15.27 -10.50
N VAL A 284 -23.35 -14.67 -9.33
CA VAL A 284 -24.04 -14.99 -8.07
C VAL A 284 -25.28 -14.09 -7.91
N ASN A 285 -26.25 -14.26 -8.82
CA ASN A 285 -27.37 -13.33 -9.01
C ASN A 285 -28.23 -13.10 -7.75
N ASP A 286 -28.46 -14.14 -6.94
CA ASP A 286 -29.27 -14.01 -5.72
C ASP A 286 -28.62 -13.05 -4.71
N LEU A 287 -27.29 -13.14 -4.54
CA LEU A 287 -26.55 -12.22 -3.67
C LEU A 287 -26.46 -10.82 -4.27
N GLN A 288 -26.26 -10.69 -5.59
CA GLN A 288 -26.28 -9.39 -6.26
C GLN A 288 -27.59 -8.64 -5.97
N GLN A 289 -28.74 -9.30 -6.17
CA GLN A 289 -30.05 -8.70 -5.92
C GLN A 289 -30.25 -8.34 -4.44
N GLU A 290 -29.77 -9.18 -3.52
CA GLU A 290 -29.76 -8.89 -2.08
C GLU A 290 -28.98 -7.60 -1.78
N PHE A 291 -27.74 -7.49 -2.29
CA PHE A 291 -26.87 -6.33 -2.08
C PHE A 291 -27.47 -5.04 -2.65
N GLU A 292 -28.01 -5.07 -3.87
CA GLU A 292 -28.68 -3.92 -4.48
C GLU A 292 -29.86 -3.42 -3.62
N THR A 293 -30.69 -4.36 -3.16
CA THR A 293 -31.85 -4.05 -2.31
C THR A 293 -31.41 -3.44 -0.98
N LYS A 294 -30.45 -4.08 -0.30
CA LYS A 294 -29.94 -3.62 1.00
C LYS A 294 -29.23 -2.28 0.91
N LEU A 295 -28.47 -2.04 -0.15
CA LEU A 295 -27.83 -0.76 -0.40
C LEU A 295 -28.86 0.38 -0.48
N GLN A 296 -29.95 0.18 -1.22
CA GLN A 296 -31.04 1.16 -1.32
C GLN A 296 -31.75 1.40 0.03
N GLU A 297 -32.03 0.33 0.78
CA GLU A 297 -32.63 0.42 2.12
C GLU A 297 -31.78 1.28 3.06
N TYR A 298 -30.46 1.03 3.12
CA TYR A 298 -29.56 1.78 3.99
C TYR A 298 -29.37 3.23 3.55
N ILE A 299 -29.24 3.51 2.24
CA ILE A 299 -29.12 4.88 1.74
C ILE A 299 -30.35 5.71 2.15
N LEU A 300 -31.54 5.15 2.01
CA LEU A 300 -32.79 5.80 2.41
C LEU A 300 -32.87 6.00 3.92
N ALA A 301 -32.57 4.96 4.72
CA ALA A 301 -32.61 5.03 6.17
C ALA A 301 -31.62 6.05 6.75
N LEU A 302 -30.42 6.14 6.16
CA LEU A 302 -29.34 7.01 6.59
C LEU A 302 -29.37 8.41 5.97
N LYS A 303 -30.31 8.67 5.03
CA LYS A 303 -30.43 9.92 4.27
C LYS A 303 -29.13 10.30 3.55
N MET A 304 -28.43 9.29 3.02
CA MET A 304 -27.22 9.48 2.22
C MET A 304 -27.59 9.89 0.79
N PRO A 305 -26.74 10.67 0.09
CA PRO A 305 -26.96 10.93 -1.33
C PRO A 305 -26.82 9.63 -2.14
N LEU A 306 -27.70 9.45 -3.13
CA LEU A 306 -27.50 8.47 -4.21
C LEU A 306 -26.39 9.02 -5.11
N TYR A 307 -25.31 8.26 -5.29
CA TYR A 307 -24.26 8.57 -6.27
C TYR A 307 -24.59 7.92 -7.62
#